data_AF-A0A2G9U827-F1
#
_entry.id   AF-A0A2G9U827-F1
#
_cell.length_a   1.000
_cell.length_b   1.000
_cell.length_c   1.000
_cell.angle_alpha   90.00
_cell.angle_beta   90.00
_cell.angle_gamma   90.00
#
_symmetry.space_group_name_H-M   'P 1'
#
loop_
_entity.id
_entity.type
_entity.pdbx_description
1 polymer ?
#
loop_
_entity_poly.entity_id
_entity_poly.type
_entity_poly.pdbx_seq_one_letter_code
_entity_poly.pdbx_strand_id
1 'polypeptide(L)'
;MGQDLIREATPGPRAQIVDIASTVLYLHLSDKQKQGVESLTNGVLEGYHRVRELPDCTHLITAMKARLSCSLIYGLRTARLNFRGGSLDYVLRTQSNGWSVLQVCWNEKSSSINHSILYRSFIMETGER
;
A
#
# COMPACT_ATOMS: atom_id res chain seq x y z
N MET A 1 21.05 33.86 -13.04
CA MET A 1 19.65 33.50 -12.69
C MET A 1 19.34 32.17 -13.33
N GLY A 2 19.30 31.07 -12.56
CA GLY A 2 19.04 29.74 -13.16
C GLY A 2 19.33 28.53 -12.27
N GLN A 3 19.08 28.59 -10.97
CA GLN A 3 19.28 27.44 -10.06
C GLN A 3 18.05 27.05 -9.22
N ASP A 4 16.85 27.56 -9.52
CA ASP A 4 15.66 27.36 -8.67
C ASP A 4 14.58 26.41 -9.25
N LEU A 5 14.90 25.59 -10.24
CA LEU A 5 13.88 24.77 -10.94
C LEU A 5 13.97 23.26 -10.74
N ILE A 6 14.69 22.80 -9.72
CA ILE A 6 14.57 21.41 -9.22
C ILE A 6 14.32 21.45 -7.71
N ARG A 7 13.20 22.04 -7.31
CA ARG A 7 12.56 21.60 -6.06
C ARG A 7 11.91 20.27 -6.39
N GLU A 8 12.54 19.16 -5.98
CA GLU A 8 11.87 17.87 -5.89
C GLU A 8 10.55 18.10 -5.17
N ALA A 9 9.44 17.94 -5.89
CA ALA A 9 8.11 18.01 -5.31
C ALA A 9 7.95 16.81 -4.40
N THR A 10 8.45 16.92 -3.17
CA THR A 10 8.27 15.91 -2.14
C THR A 10 6.75 15.79 -1.93
N PRO A 11 6.13 14.65 -2.28
CA PRO A 11 4.70 14.50 -2.12
C PRO A 11 4.35 14.76 -0.65
N GLY A 12 3.30 15.55 -0.40
CA GLY A 12 2.88 15.83 0.97
C GLY A 12 2.54 14.54 1.74
N PRO A 13 2.47 14.56 3.08
CA PRO A 13 2.35 13.37 3.92
C PRO A 13 1.18 12.43 3.53
N ARG A 14 0.06 13.01 3.07
CA ARG A 14 -1.13 12.26 2.61
C ARG A 14 -0.92 11.50 1.31
N ALA A 15 -0.04 11.97 0.43
CA ALA A 15 0.29 11.24 -0.80
C ALA A 15 1.17 10.02 -0.47
N GLN A 16 2.07 10.17 0.50
CA GLN A 16 3.04 9.12 0.85
C GLN A 16 2.37 7.86 1.45
N ILE A 17 1.36 8.02 2.32
CA ILE A 17 0.64 6.84 2.87
C ILE A 17 -0.12 6.07 1.77
N VAL A 18 -0.64 6.77 0.76
CA VAL A 18 -1.32 6.14 -0.39
C VAL A 18 -0.32 5.42 -1.30
N ASP A 19 0.90 5.95 -1.44
CA ASP A 19 1.98 5.31 -2.19
C ASP A 19 2.47 4.03 -1.48
N ILE A 20 2.65 4.07 -0.16
CA ILE A 20 2.97 2.90 0.66
C ILE A 20 1.87 1.84 0.53
N ALA A 21 0.60 2.25 0.71
CA ALA A 21 -0.54 1.36 0.57
C ALA A 21 -0.57 0.69 -0.81
N SER A 22 -0.36 1.48 -1.87
CA SER A 22 -0.33 0.98 -3.26
C SER A 22 0.82 -0.02 -3.46
N THR A 23 1.99 0.25 -2.88
CA THR A 23 3.18 -0.60 -2.97
C THR A 23 2.93 -1.96 -2.30
N VAL A 24 2.43 -1.96 -1.06
CA VAL A 24 2.11 -3.20 -0.33
C VAL A 24 1.09 -4.03 -1.10
N LEU A 25 0.02 -3.40 -1.59
CA LEU A 25 -1.02 -4.07 -2.38
C LEU A 25 -0.49 -4.66 -3.68
N TYR A 26 0.36 -3.93 -4.39
CA TYR A 26 0.96 -4.40 -5.63
C TYR A 26 1.86 -5.62 -5.39
N LEU A 27 2.70 -5.56 -4.36
CA LEU A 27 3.54 -6.68 -3.97
C LEU A 27 2.67 -7.89 -3.61
N HIS A 28 1.67 -7.71 -2.74
CA HIS A 28 0.81 -8.82 -2.31
C HIS A 28 0.06 -9.48 -3.48
N LEU A 29 -0.45 -8.70 -4.43
CA LEU A 29 -1.17 -9.22 -5.61
C LEU A 29 -0.25 -9.87 -6.65
N SER A 30 1.02 -9.47 -6.71
CA SER A 30 2.02 -10.02 -7.63
C SER A 30 2.89 -11.11 -7.02
N ASP A 31 2.78 -11.33 -5.71
CA ASP A 31 3.71 -12.16 -4.98
C ASP A 31 3.50 -13.65 -5.26
N LYS A 32 4.52 -14.25 -5.86
CA LYS A 32 4.59 -15.70 -6.14
C LYS A 32 4.97 -16.50 -4.89
N GLN A 33 5.49 -15.84 -3.85
CA GLN A 33 5.93 -16.45 -2.59
C GLN A 33 4.82 -16.51 -1.54
N LYS A 34 3.64 -15.90 -1.81
CA LYS A 34 2.44 -15.90 -0.94
C LYS A 34 2.67 -15.30 0.46
N GLN A 35 3.51 -14.28 0.56
CA GLN A 35 3.73 -13.50 1.75
C GLN A 35 2.45 -12.76 2.18
N GLY A 36 2.21 -12.74 3.49
CA GLY A 36 1.08 -12.04 4.09
C GLY A 36 1.25 -10.51 4.00
N VAL A 37 0.11 -9.81 4.03
CA VAL A 37 0.04 -8.34 3.97
C VAL A 37 0.89 -7.69 5.09
N GLU A 38 0.85 -8.24 6.30
CA GLU A 38 1.63 -7.74 7.44
C GLU A 38 3.14 -7.79 7.18
N SER A 39 3.65 -8.93 6.68
CA SER A 39 5.09 -9.11 6.41
C SER A 39 5.57 -8.13 5.33
N LEU A 40 4.80 -7.97 4.27
CA LEU A 40 5.08 -7.01 3.20
C LEU A 40 5.03 -5.57 3.71
N THR A 41 4.05 -5.25 4.55
CA THR A 41 3.91 -3.93 5.16
C THR A 41 5.15 -3.58 5.98
N ASN A 42 5.60 -4.51 6.84
CA ASN A 42 6.78 -4.30 7.67
C ASN A 42 8.03 -4.07 6.82
N GLY A 43 8.26 -4.88 5.79
CA GLY A 43 9.40 -4.73 4.89
C GLY A 43 9.40 -3.41 4.11
N VAL A 44 8.22 -2.98 3.64
CA VAL A 44 8.08 -1.69 2.92
C VAL A 44 8.32 -0.52 3.87
N LEU A 45 7.74 -0.52 5.07
CA LEU A 45 7.92 0.55 6.05
C LEU A 45 9.37 0.65 6.53
N GLU A 46 10.04 -0.49 6.76
CA GLU A 46 11.47 -0.52 7.09
C GLU A 46 12.32 0.07 5.96
N GLY A 47 12.04 -0.33 4.70
CA GLY A 47 12.72 0.24 3.54
C GLY A 47 12.52 1.75 3.39
N TYR A 48 11.29 2.24 3.62
CA TYR A 48 10.99 3.66 3.61
C TYR A 48 11.77 4.42 4.70
N HIS A 49 11.76 3.89 5.93
CA HIS A 49 12.41 4.53 7.08
C HIS A 49 13.94 4.70 6.89
N ARG A 50 14.58 3.77 6.16
CA ARG A 50 16.03 3.87 5.88
C ARG A 50 16.41 5.02 4.95
N VAL A 51 15.46 5.54 4.17
CA VAL A 51 15.72 6.54 3.12
C VAL A 51 15.06 7.88 3.43
N ARG A 52 14.00 7.89 4.23
CA ARG A 52 13.24 9.08 4.61
C ARG A 52 12.52 8.91 5.94
N GLU A 53 12.12 10.03 6.53
CA GLU A 53 11.20 10.03 7.67
C GLU A 53 9.91 9.29 7.31
N LEU A 54 9.45 8.45 8.23
CA LEU A 54 8.26 7.65 8.00
C LEU A 54 7.02 8.54 8.17
N PRO A 55 6.10 8.59 7.19
CA PRO A 55 4.85 9.33 7.35
C PRO A 55 3.97 8.66 8.41
N ASP A 56 3.01 9.41 8.95
CA ASP A 56 1.98 8.84 9.83
C ASP A 56 1.23 7.70 9.11
N CYS A 57 1.41 6.49 9.62
CA CYS A 57 0.84 5.26 9.08
C CYS A 57 -0.41 4.78 9.83
N THR A 58 -0.97 5.58 10.74
CA THR A 58 -2.14 5.24 11.56
C THR A 58 -3.32 4.74 10.71
N HIS A 59 -3.48 5.30 9.51
CA HIS A 59 -4.58 4.98 8.60
C HIS A 59 -4.15 4.13 7.39
N LEU A 60 -3.02 3.42 7.46
CA LEU A 60 -2.49 2.67 6.32
C LEU A 60 -3.46 1.60 5.81
N ILE A 61 -4.07 0.81 6.70
CA ILE A 61 -5.10 -0.17 6.32
C ILE A 61 -6.31 0.50 5.67
N THR A 62 -6.73 1.66 6.17
CA THR A 62 -7.81 2.45 5.57
C THR A 62 -7.42 2.92 4.17
N ALA A 63 -6.18 3.38 3.97
CA ALA A 63 -5.65 3.77 2.67
C ALA A 63 -5.59 2.58 1.71
N MET A 64 -5.19 1.39 2.17
CA MET A 64 -5.21 0.16 1.37
C MET A 64 -6.63 -0.24 0.94
N LYS A 65 -7.59 -0.22 1.86
CA LYS A 65 -9.02 -0.46 1.57
C LYS A 65 -9.53 0.50 0.50
N ALA A 66 -9.33 1.80 0.71
CA ALA A 66 -9.75 2.83 -0.24
C ALA A 66 -9.10 2.62 -1.62
N ARG A 67 -7.80 2.32 -1.65
CA ARG A 67 -7.05 2.11 -2.89
C ARG A 67 -7.53 0.89 -3.66
N LEU A 68 -7.83 -0.21 -2.97
CA LEU A 68 -8.42 -1.42 -3.56
C LEU A 68 -9.82 -1.15 -4.09
N SER A 69 -10.70 -0.53 -3.30
CA SER A 69 -12.06 -0.18 -3.74
C SER A 69 -12.04 0.68 -5.00
N CYS A 70 -11.19 1.70 -5.06
CA CYS A 70 -11.00 2.52 -6.26
C CYS A 70 -10.50 1.70 -7.46
N SER A 71 -9.53 0.82 -7.25
CA SER A 71 -9.00 -0.08 -8.28
C SER A 71 -10.10 -0.99 -8.85
N LEU A 72 -10.95 -1.53 -7.97
CA LEU A 72 -12.04 -2.43 -8.35
C LEU A 72 -13.10 -1.73 -9.20
N ILE A 73 -13.54 -0.54 -8.77
CA ILE A 73 -14.50 0.28 -9.51
C ILE A 73 -13.92 0.67 -10.87
N TYR A 74 -12.65 1.09 -10.91
CA TYR A 74 -11.99 1.48 -12.14
C TYR A 74 -11.80 0.30 -13.10
N GLY A 75 -11.43 -0.88 -12.58
CA GLY A 75 -11.27 -2.11 -13.36
C GLY A 75 -12.57 -2.57 -14.02
N LEU A 76 -13.70 -2.53 -13.29
CA LEU A 76 -15.02 -2.84 -13.85
C LEU A 76 -15.47 -1.80 -14.88
N ARG A 77 -15.23 -0.52 -14.63
CA ARG A 77 -15.49 0.53 -15.61
C ARG A 77 -14.68 0.32 -16.89
N THR A 78 -13.42 -0.09 -16.73
CA THR A 78 -12.51 -0.43 -17.84
C THR A 78 -13.00 -1.65 -18.60
N ALA A 79 -13.45 -2.71 -17.93
CA ALA A 79 -14.05 -3.88 -18.58
C ALA A 79 -15.26 -3.50 -19.47
N ARG A 80 -16.11 -2.59 -18.97
CA ARG A 80 -17.27 -2.09 -19.70
C ARG A 80 -16.90 -1.21 -20.91
N LEU A 81 -15.86 -0.38 -20.79
CA LEU A 81 -15.46 0.57 -21.84
C LEU A 81 -14.51 -0.06 -22.89
N ASN A 82 -13.63 -0.98 -22.47
CA ASN A 82 -12.62 -1.64 -23.31
C ASN A 82 -13.08 -3.02 -23.81
N PHE A 83 -14.39 -3.21 -24.04
CA PHE A 83 -14.90 -4.31 -24.89
C PHE A 83 -14.54 -4.08 -26.37
N ARG A 84 -13.30 -3.66 -26.64
CA ARG A 84 -12.69 -3.36 -27.94
C ARG A 84 -11.34 -4.10 -28.05
N GLY A 85 -11.33 -5.39 -27.72
CA GLY A 85 -10.21 -6.29 -28.02
C GLY A 85 -9.40 -6.84 -26.83
N GLY A 86 -9.71 -6.43 -25.59
CA GLY A 86 -9.11 -7.04 -24.39
C GLY A 86 -9.84 -8.30 -23.93
N SER A 87 -9.15 -9.21 -23.23
CA SER A 87 -9.78 -10.39 -22.60
C SER A 87 -10.60 -9.96 -21.38
N LEU A 88 -11.93 -10.04 -21.49
CA LEU A 88 -12.84 -9.80 -20.36
C LEU A 88 -12.51 -10.72 -19.18
N ASP A 89 -12.19 -11.99 -19.46
CA ASP A 89 -11.84 -12.98 -18.44
C ASP A 89 -10.60 -12.59 -17.64
N TYR A 90 -9.59 -12.00 -18.28
CA TYR A 90 -8.43 -11.47 -17.58
C TYR A 90 -8.85 -10.34 -16.61
N VAL A 91 -9.67 -9.40 -17.07
CA VAL A 91 -10.10 -8.28 -16.23
C VAL A 91 -10.92 -8.78 -15.04
N LEU A 92 -11.91 -9.65 -15.27
CA LEU A 92 -12.77 -10.19 -14.23
C LEU A 92 -11.99 -11.02 -13.20
N ARG A 93 -11.02 -11.84 -13.64
CA ARG A 93 -10.13 -12.58 -12.74
C ARG A 93 -9.28 -11.65 -11.88
N THR A 94 -8.71 -10.59 -12.46
CA THR A 94 -7.97 -9.57 -11.70
C THR A 94 -8.86 -8.85 -10.70
N GLN A 95 -10.12 -8.54 -11.06
CA GLN A 95 -11.08 -7.95 -10.12
C GLN A 95 -11.43 -8.90 -8.98
N SER A 96 -11.65 -10.19 -9.29
CA SER A 96 -11.96 -11.20 -8.28
C SER A 96 -10.80 -11.37 -7.28
N ASN A 97 -9.55 -11.38 -7.75
CA ASN A 97 -8.38 -11.43 -6.86
C ASN A 97 -8.31 -10.19 -5.95
N GLY A 98 -8.52 -9.01 -6.52
CA GLY A 98 -8.55 -7.76 -5.75
C GLY A 98 -9.66 -7.74 -4.69
N TRP A 99 -10.82 -8.33 -5.00
CA TRP A 99 -11.93 -8.47 -4.04
C TRP A 99 -11.55 -9.36 -2.85
N SER A 100 -10.91 -10.50 -3.09
CA SER A 100 -10.44 -11.38 -2.02
C SER A 100 -9.45 -10.68 -1.09
N VAL A 101 -8.51 -9.90 -1.64
CA VAL A 101 -7.58 -9.10 -0.82
C VAL A 101 -8.32 -8.01 -0.04
N LEU A 102 -9.31 -7.35 -0.64
CA LEU A 102 -10.13 -6.37 0.07
C LEU A 102 -10.85 -7.00 1.26
N GLN A 103 -11.38 -8.22 1.11
CA GLN A 103 -12.00 -8.96 2.21
C GLN A 103 -11.00 -9.28 3.33
N VAL A 104 -9.76 -9.66 2.99
CA VAL A 104 -8.69 -9.86 3.99
C VAL A 104 -8.43 -8.56 4.75
N CYS A 105 -8.17 -7.45 4.05
CA CYS A 105 -7.96 -6.15 4.70
C CYS A 105 -9.17 -5.71 5.53
N TRP A 106 -10.39 -5.99 5.08
CA TRP A 106 -11.63 -5.65 5.79
C TRP A 106 -11.74 -6.37 7.13
N ASN A 107 -11.36 -7.64 7.15
CA ASN A 107 -11.41 -8.50 8.33
C ASN A 107 -10.22 -8.32 9.27
N GLU A 108 -9.13 -7.70 8.82
CA GLU A 108 -8.05 -7.24 9.69
C GLU A 108 -8.56 -6.12 10.60
N LYS A 109 -8.55 -6.37 11.92
CA LYS A 109 -8.71 -5.32 12.94
C LYS A 109 -7.49 -4.41 12.85
N SER A 110 -7.70 -3.09 12.83
CA SER A 110 -6.66 -2.04 12.75
C SER A 110 -5.63 -2.02 13.90
N SER A 111 -5.53 -3.10 14.69
CA SER A 111 -4.90 -3.14 15.99
C SER A 111 -3.43 -3.61 15.98
N SER A 112 -2.93 -4.28 14.92
CA SER A 112 -1.61 -4.94 14.99
C SER A 112 -0.46 -4.22 14.28
N ILE A 113 -0.73 -3.43 13.22
CA ILE A 113 0.37 -2.87 12.40
C ILE A 113 1.12 -1.72 13.10
N ASN A 114 0.48 -1.03 14.05
CA ASN A 114 1.12 0.06 14.79
C ASN A 114 2.06 -0.42 15.91
N HIS A 115 1.84 -1.60 16.48
CA HIS A 115 2.54 -1.95 17.72
C HIS A 115 3.96 -2.45 17.50
N SER A 116 4.29 -3.13 16.40
CA SER A 116 5.61 -3.76 16.24
C SER A 116 6.70 -2.80 15.76
N ILE A 117 6.35 -1.83 14.90
CA ILE A 117 7.32 -0.86 14.35
C ILE A 117 7.56 0.27 15.35
N LEU A 118 6.52 0.79 16.01
CA LEU A 118 6.70 1.82 17.05
C LEU A 118 7.42 1.27 18.29
N TYR A 119 7.20 0.01 18.69
CA TYR A 119 7.98 -0.58 19.80
C TYR A 119 9.44 -0.83 19.43
N ARG A 120 9.75 -1.21 18.19
CA ARG A 120 11.15 -1.41 17.76
C ARG A 120 11.90 -0.09 17.63
N SER A 121 11.26 0.97 17.17
CA SER A 121 11.85 2.32 17.16
C SER A 121 12.05 2.84 18.59
N PHE A 122 11.09 2.61 19.51
CA PHE A 122 11.22 2.99 20.91
C PHE A 122 12.33 2.21 21.65
N ILE A 123 12.43 0.90 21.46
CA ILE A 123 13.49 0.07 22.10
C ILE A 123 14.88 0.40 21.55
N MET A 124 15.01 0.83 20.28
CA MET A 124 16.29 1.26 19.72
C MET A 124 16.68 2.69 20.15
N GLU A 125 15.74 3.52 20.60
CA GLU A 125 16.01 4.85 21.17
C GLU A 125 16.29 4.83 22.67
N THR A 126 15.77 3.87 23.44
CA THR A 126 15.93 3.86 24.92
C THR A 126 17.09 3.04 25.46
N GLY A 127 17.86 2.32 24.64
CA GLY A 127 19.19 1.82 25.02
C GLY A 127 19.28 1.05 26.35
N GLU A 128 18.33 0.17 26.65
CA GLU A 128 18.49 -0.79 27.76
C GLU A 128 18.91 -2.15 27.19
N ARG A 129 20.16 -2.52 27.50
CA ARG A 129 20.73 -3.86 27.32
C ARG A 129 20.31 -4.78 28.46
#